data_AF-A0A1V4ACP2-F1
#
_entry.id   AF-A0A1V4ACP2-F1
#
_cell.length_a   1.000
_cell.length_b   1.000
_cell.length_c   1.000
_cell.angle_alpha   90.00
_cell.angle_beta   90.00
_cell.angle_gamma   90.00
#
_symmetry.space_group_name_H-M   'P 1'
#
loop_
_entity.id
_entity.type
_entity.pdbx_description
1 polymer ?
#
loop_
_entity_poly.entity_id
_entity_poly.type
_entity_poly.pdbx_seq_one_letter_code
_entity_poly.pdbx_strand_id
1 'polypeptide(L)'
;MRARNGDFVRAGVYTLLAAVLLGSAWALWRIAEGAHSDDVGFSKVTVVENGHPTGQLKVCGDHHREPSCMRREQVTVRDAGYETKRSGRLYTLEVARADGWATEYSFRNTTSNSADAVYERARSEKAVTLFWWRGSVRMIQAGEDGDTVTVRTTHYPGRLFSTPGALASLLFGFGLGPLWSALWLLMRGRRHPVVGAWQSMAPLSTFVIAGGAGAGAALLEPRPGAVVRVFAVVAVVLLIPGLLWLRRWTRTRLPGKSEVEPVEPVAVRPVAGGVAGTGPWKLSIKGPLYVGPDVLGTTPDPRARVGLMPLPGPLRVITVRPPYRSDPRAVRLYAAFSRQHEEAPGARQAVSGRRSRNTPPATFPLVAVCEVIDGPGQGSQVLIGARDPDMPEVLGAITGHARKWQRVHTR
;
A
#
# COMPACT_ATOMS: atom_id res chain seq x y z
N MET A 1 -17.71 -2.95 20.87
CA MET A 1 -16.61 -1.98 20.62
C MET A 1 -15.25 -2.64 20.30
N ARG A 2 -14.90 -3.83 20.84
CA ARG A 2 -13.57 -4.47 20.65
C ARG A 2 -13.06 -4.63 19.21
N ALA A 3 -13.91 -4.98 18.25
CA ALA A 3 -13.47 -5.15 16.85
C ALA A 3 -13.22 -3.82 16.10
N ARG A 4 -13.43 -2.64 16.71
CA ARG A 4 -13.07 -1.34 16.10
C ARG A 4 -11.62 -1.00 16.42
N ASN A 5 -11.17 -1.34 17.62
CA ASN A 5 -9.79 -1.08 18.06
C ASN A 5 -8.77 -1.89 17.22
N GLY A 6 -9.11 -3.11 16.80
CA GLY A 6 -8.20 -3.94 16.00
C GLY A 6 -7.82 -3.32 14.64
N ASP A 7 -8.78 -2.74 13.92
CA ASP A 7 -8.51 -2.14 12.61
C ASP A 7 -7.71 -0.84 12.73
N PHE A 8 -8.01 -0.02 13.76
CA PHE A 8 -7.24 1.20 14.04
C PHE A 8 -5.80 0.89 14.45
N VAL A 9 -5.60 -0.12 15.30
CA VAL A 9 -4.26 -0.57 15.69
C VAL A 9 -3.48 -1.08 14.48
N ARG A 10 -4.10 -1.92 13.63
CA ARG A 10 -3.45 -2.41 12.39
C ARG A 10 -3.13 -1.28 11.41
N ALA A 11 -4.06 -0.36 11.19
CA ALA A 11 -3.83 0.81 10.34
C ALA A 11 -2.71 1.69 10.90
N GLY A 12 -2.66 1.90 12.21
CA GLY A 12 -1.57 2.60 12.89
C GLY A 12 -0.21 1.92 12.67
N VAL A 13 -0.13 0.60 12.87
CA VAL A 13 1.10 -0.19 12.64
C VAL A 13 1.57 -0.07 11.20
N TYR A 14 0.67 -0.21 10.21
CA TYR A 14 1.03 -0.05 8.80
C TYR A 14 1.48 1.36 8.44
N THR A 15 0.88 2.38 9.05
CA THR A 15 1.25 3.79 8.83
C THR A 15 2.64 4.07 9.39
N LEU A 16 2.93 3.58 10.60
CA LEU A 16 4.26 3.69 11.22
C LEU A 16 5.33 2.98 10.37
N LEU A 17 5.05 1.74 9.95
CA LEU A 17 5.94 0.97 9.08
C LEU A 17 6.22 1.71 7.77
N ALA A 18 5.19 2.26 7.12
CA ALA A 18 5.33 3.05 5.91
C ALA A 18 6.21 4.29 6.13
N ALA A 19 6.01 5.03 7.22
CA ALA A 19 6.81 6.21 7.53
C ALA A 19 8.30 5.87 7.68
N VAL A 20 8.62 4.80 8.41
CA VAL A 20 10.01 4.34 8.60
C VAL A 20 10.66 3.96 7.27
N LEU A 21 9.97 3.16 6.45
CA LEU A 21 10.49 2.67 5.17
C LEU A 21 10.65 3.79 4.15
N LEU A 22 9.67 4.68 4.02
CA LEU A 22 9.75 5.82 3.10
C LEU A 22 10.80 6.85 3.54
N GLY A 23 10.94 7.10 4.84
CA GLY A 23 12.01 7.96 5.37
C GLY A 23 13.40 7.40 5.06
N SER A 24 13.57 6.09 5.21
CA SER A 24 14.83 5.40 4.89
C SER A 24 15.12 5.39 3.38
N ALA A 25 14.08 5.14 2.57
CA ALA A 25 14.17 5.20 1.11
C ALA A 25 14.59 6.61 0.62
N TRP A 26 14.03 7.66 1.22
CA TRP A 26 14.37 9.04 0.89
C TRP A 26 15.84 9.37 1.20
N ALA A 27 16.33 8.99 2.38
CA ALA A 27 17.74 9.19 2.74
C ALA A 27 18.70 8.50 1.76
N LEU A 28 18.41 7.24 1.40
CA LEU A 28 19.20 6.50 0.42
C LEU A 28 19.11 7.09 -0.99
N TRP A 29 17.93 7.61 -1.38
CA TRP A 29 17.77 8.30 -2.65
C TRP A 29 18.64 9.56 -2.73
N ARG A 30 18.73 10.34 -1.65
CA ARG A 30 19.62 11.52 -1.58
C ARG A 30 21.09 11.15 -1.70
N ILE A 31 21.51 10.05 -1.06
CA ILE A 31 22.87 9.50 -1.22
C ILE A 31 23.10 9.08 -2.67
N ALA A 32 22.14 8.38 -3.29
CA ALA A 32 22.23 7.95 -4.67
C ALA A 32 22.32 9.15 -5.63
N GLU A 33 21.52 10.19 -5.42
CA GLU A 33 21.54 11.42 -6.22
C GLU A 33 22.90 12.13 -6.15
N GLY A 34 23.49 12.22 -4.96
CA GLY A 34 24.86 12.69 -4.76
C GLY A 34 25.88 11.86 -5.55
N ALA A 35 25.81 10.53 -5.44
CA ALA A 35 26.67 9.61 -6.17
C ALA A 35 26.49 9.72 -7.71
N HIS A 36 25.26 9.89 -8.18
CA HIS A 36 24.97 10.10 -9.60
C HIS A 36 25.58 11.40 -10.11
N SER A 37 25.54 12.48 -9.32
CA SER A 37 26.17 13.75 -9.68
C SER A 37 27.69 13.62 -9.84
N ASP A 38 28.34 12.78 -9.02
CA ASP A 38 29.75 12.45 -9.15
C ASP A 38 30.01 11.57 -10.39
N ASP A 39 29.16 10.58 -10.66
CA ASP A 39 29.25 9.75 -11.87
C ASP A 39 29.13 10.60 -13.16
N VAL A 40 28.18 11.56 -13.18
CA VAL A 40 28.00 12.52 -14.28
C VAL A 40 29.17 13.52 -14.36
N GLY A 41 29.74 13.91 -13.23
CA GLY A 41 30.95 14.74 -13.20
C GLY A 41 32.15 14.02 -13.79
N PHE A 42 32.32 12.75 -13.46
CA PHE A 42 33.45 11.95 -13.91
C PHE A 42 33.41 11.58 -15.38
N SER A 43 32.22 11.38 -15.96
CA SER A 43 32.09 11.13 -17.41
C SER A 43 32.59 12.32 -18.26
N LYS A 44 32.72 13.51 -17.70
CA LYS A 44 33.35 14.66 -18.37
C LYS A 44 34.88 14.57 -18.41
N VAL A 45 35.46 13.77 -17.53
CA VAL A 45 36.92 13.52 -17.42
C VAL A 45 37.38 12.46 -18.40
N THR A 46 36.48 11.59 -18.89
CA THR A 46 36.85 10.64 -19.95
C THR A 46 37.07 11.37 -21.27
N VAL A 47 38.13 10.99 -21.99
CA VAL A 47 38.41 11.48 -23.34
C VAL A 47 37.40 10.82 -24.29
N VAL A 48 36.74 11.64 -25.10
CA VAL A 48 35.79 11.20 -26.11
C VAL A 48 36.35 11.65 -27.45
N GLU A 49 36.63 10.70 -28.31
CA GLU A 49 37.15 10.94 -29.66
C GLU A 49 36.11 10.42 -30.66
N ASN A 50 35.70 11.27 -31.61
CA ASN A 50 34.65 10.93 -32.58
C ASN A 50 33.33 10.42 -31.94
N GLY A 51 32.96 11.00 -30.78
CA GLY A 51 31.74 10.61 -30.05
C GLY A 51 31.83 9.29 -29.28
N HIS A 52 32.99 8.63 -29.28
CA HIS A 52 33.22 7.36 -28.59
C HIS A 52 34.21 7.55 -27.43
N PRO A 53 33.93 6.99 -26.24
CA PRO A 53 34.87 7.05 -25.13
C PRO A 53 36.11 6.21 -25.47
N THR A 54 37.29 6.84 -25.51
CA THR A 54 38.55 6.16 -25.86
C THR A 54 39.11 5.32 -24.71
N GLY A 55 38.48 5.37 -23.54
CA GLY A 55 39.00 4.78 -22.30
C GLY A 55 40.16 5.58 -21.69
N GLN A 56 40.67 6.59 -22.39
CA GLN A 56 41.65 7.53 -21.85
C GLN A 56 40.98 8.58 -20.98
N LEU A 57 41.76 9.16 -20.08
CA LEU A 57 41.27 10.08 -19.06
C LEU A 57 42.05 11.39 -19.15
N LYS A 58 41.34 12.51 -19.03
CA LYS A 58 41.93 13.85 -19.06
C LYS A 58 42.80 14.06 -17.84
N VAL A 59 44.10 14.25 -18.05
CA VAL A 59 45.05 14.56 -16.99
C VAL A 59 45.27 16.07 -16.92
N CYS A 60 45.34 16.63 -15.72
CA CYS A 60 45.60 18.05 -15.53
C CYS A 60 47.05 18.39 -15.94
N GLY A 61 47.24 19.48 -16.68
CA GLY A 61 48.54 19.86 -17.27
C GLY A 61 48.57 19.70 -18.79
N ASP A 62 47.87 18.70 -19.32
CA ASP A 62 47.77 18.40 -20.76
C ASP A 62 46.65 19.20 -21.44
N HIS A 63 46.57 20.51 -21.15
CA HIS A 63 45.55 21.47 -21.68
C HIS A 63 44.17 21.42 -21.00
N HIS A 64 44.02 20.68 -19.90
CA HIS A 64 42.78 20.61 -19.13
C HIS A 64 42.92 21.23 -17.74
N ARG A 65 41.89 21.97 -17.29
CA ARG A 65 41.81 22.60 -15.96
C ARG A 65 40.86 21.85 -15.02
N GLU A 66 41.17 21.89 -13.73
CA GLU A 66 40.26 21.42 -12.68
C GLU A 66 38.92 22.17 -12.74
N PRO A 67 37.77 21.53 -12.43
CA PRO A 67 37.60 20.17 -11.88
C PRO A 67 37.40 19.07 -12.94
N SER A 68 37.65 19.37 -14.22
CA SER A 68 37.31 18.49 -15.36
C SER A 68 38.46 17.58 -15.80
N CYS A 69 39.53 17.50 -15.01
CA CYS A 69 40.69 16.64 -15.23
C CYS A 69 41.05 15.91 -13.93
N MET A 70 41.82 14.83 -14.06
CA MET A 70 42.45 14.14 -12.94
C MET A 70 43.88 14.61 -12.76
N ARG A 71 44.26 14.82 -11.51
CA ARG A 71 45.67 15.08 -11.18
C ARG A 71 46.41 13.75 -11.13
N ARG A 72 47.46 13.63 -11.92
CA ARG A 72 48.37 12.47 -11.94
C ARG A 72 49.51 12.75 -10.97
N GLU A 73 49.77 11.80 -10.08
CA GLU A 73 50.86 11.90 -9.11
C GLU A 73 51.61 10.57 -9.08
N GLN A 74 52.92 10.59 -9.38
CA GLN A 74 53.77 9.43 -9.19
C GLN A 74 54.24 9.39 -7.73
N VAL A 75 54.07 8.24 -7.09
CA VAL A 75 54.45 7.99 -5.70
C VAL A 75 55.27 6.71 -5.61
N THR A 76 56.13 6.61 -4.61
CA THR A 76 56.87 5.38 -4.32
C THR A 76 56.15 4.61 -3.22
N VAL A 77 56.09 3.29 -3.35
CA VAL A 77 55.47 2.42 -2.34
C VAL A 77 56.51 2.13 -1.27
N ARG A 78 56.20 2.46 -0.01
CA ARG A 78 57.04 2.16 1.15
C ARG A 78 56.75 0.79 1.71
N ASP A 79 55.46 0.49 1.86
CA ASP A 79 55.01 -0.80 2.38
C ASP A 79 53.76 -1.24 1.63
N ALA A 80 53.60 -2.56 1.51
CA ALA A 80 52.48 -3.18 0.83
C ALA A 80 52.03 -4.39 1.66
N GLY A 81 50.79 -4.33 2.15
CA GLY A 81 50.15 -5.37 2.93
C GLY A 81 48.85 -5.86 2.29
N TYR A 82 48.38 -7.02 2.74
CA TYR A 82 47.00 -7.40 2.50
C TYR A 82 46.42 -8.16 3.69
N GLU A 83 45.12 -7.97 3.91
CA GLU A 83 44.34 -8.69 4.91
C GLU A 83 43.30 -9.55 4.19
N THR A 84 43.27 -10.85 4.49
CA THR A 84 42.26 -11.75 3.93
C THR A 84 41.00 -11.73 4.80
N LYS A 85 39.89 -11.20 4.28
CA LYS A 85 38.58 -11.20 4.93
C LYS A 85 37.66 -12.21 4.28
N ARG A 86 36.57 -12.58 4.97
CA ARG A 86 35.51 -13.45 4.43
C ARG A 86 34.89 -12.93 3.13
N SER A 87 35.00 -11.63 2.86
CA SER A 87 34.47 -10.96 1.66
C SER A 87 35.52 -10.65 0.59
N GLY A 88 36.77 -11.12 0.75
CA GLY A 88 37.87 -10.91 -0.20
C GLY A 88 39.14 -10.39 0.46
N ARG A 89 40.16 -10.09 -0.36
CA ARG A 89 41.42 -9.47 0.09
C ARG A 89 41.30 -7.95 0.10
N LEU A 90 41.70 -7.34 1.21
CA LEU A 90 41.87 -5.90 1.36
C LEU A 90 43.37 -5.61 1.25
N TYR A 91 43.79 -4.92 0.19
CA TYR A 91 45.19 -4.54 0.00
C TYR A 91 45.39 -3.15 0.60
N THR A 92 46.50 -2.97 1.30
CA THR A 92 46.95 -1.70 1.87
C THR A 92 48.29 -1.35 1.25
N LEU A 93 48.42 -0.13 0.73
CA LEU A 93 49.66 0.43 0.22
C LEU A 93 50.00 1.66 1.04
N GLU A 94 51.12 1.63 1.74
CA GLU A 94 51.72 2.83 2.30
C GLU A 94 52.60 3.45 1.21
N VAL A 95 52.23 4.65 0.76
CA VAL A 95 52.99 5.33 -0.30
C VAL A 95 53.63 6.60 0.25
N ALA A 96 54.87 6.83 -0.14
CA ALA A 96 55.59 8.06 0.09
C ALA A 96 55.36 9.04 -1.06
N ARG A 97 54.92 10.24 -0.70
CA ARG A 97 54.77 11.36 -1.61
C ARG A 97 56.06 12.16 -1.71
N ALA A 98 56.15 13.00 -2.73
CA ALA A 98 57.29 13.90 -2.94
C ALA A 98 57.50 14.92 -1.81
N ASP A 99 56.44 15.22 -1.04
CA ASP A 99 56.49 16.08 0.15
C ASP A 99 57.04 15.36 1.40
N GLY A 100 57.42 14.09 1.28
CA GLY A 100 57.96 13.26 2.36
C GLY A 100 56.92 12.63 3.28
N TRP A 101 55.63 12.96 3.11
CA TRP A 101 54.56 12.38 3.91
C TRP A 101 54.19 11.00 3.40
N ALA A 102 54.07 10.04 4.32
CA ALA A 102 53.53 8.73 4.02
C ALA A 102 52.01 8.76 4.20
N THR A 103 51.28 8.17 3.26
CA THR A 103 49.82 8.00 3.37
C THR A 103 49.46 6.57 3.03
N GLU A 104 48.63 5.97 3.89
CA GLU A 104 48.11 4.63 3.67
C GLU A 104 46.86 4.67 2.78
N TYR A 105 46.84 3.85 1.73
CA TYR A 105 45.70 3.68 0.84
C TYR A 105 45.23 2.23 0.87
N SER A 106 43.94 2.04 1.11
CA SER A 106 43.32 0.72 1.05
C SER A 106 42.44 0.57 -0.19
N PHE A 107 42.55 -0.58 -0.87
CA PHE A 107 41.66 -0.94 -1.95
C PHE A 107 41.27 -2.43 -1.86
N ARG A 108 40.04 -2.73 -2.27
CA ARG A 108 39.47 -4.09 -2.18
C ARG A 108 39.38 -4.70 -3.57
N ASN A 109 39.82 -5.96 -3.70
CA ASN A 109 39.52 -6.75 -4.88
C ASN A 109 38.10 -7.32 -4.78
N THR A 110 37.17 -6.85 -5.61
CA THR A 110 35.84 -7.43 -5.68
C THR A 110 35.68 -8.46 -6.78
N THR A 111 36.49 -8.43 -7.84
CA THR A 111 36.18 -9.21 -9.06
C THR A 111 37.33 -9.44 -10.05
N SER A 112 38.56 -8.97 -9.83
CA SER A 112 39.60 -9.04 -10.88
C SER A 112 41.01 -9.37 -10.37
N ASN A 113 41.70 -10.23 -11.13
CA ASN A 113 43.15 -10.49 -10.99
C ASN A 113 44.00 -9.21 -11.08
N SER A 114 43.44 -8.09 -11.55
CA SER A 114 44.15 -6.81 -11.66
C SER A 114 44.57 -6.25 -10.29
N ALA A 115 43.82 -6.51 -9.22
CA ALA A 115 44.20 -6.04 -7.87
C ALA A 115 45.43 -6.76 -7.34
N ASP A 116 45.48 -8.09 -7.48
CA ASP A 116 46.68 -8.88 -7.18
C ASP A 116 47.84 -8.43 -8.07
N ALA A 117 47.60 -8.22 -9.37
CA ALA A 117 48.65 -7.81 -10.30
C ALA A 117 49.19 -6.38 -10.05
N VAL A 118 48.36 -5.46 -9.53
CA VAL A 118 48.83 -4.14 -9.06
C VAL A 118 49.57 -4.27 -7.75
N TYR A 119 49.09 -5.09 -6.82
CA TYR A 119 49.75 -5.33 -5.55
C TYR A 119 51.15 -5.93 -5.73
N GLU A 120 51.30 -6.98 -6.55
CA GLU A 120 52.60 -7.60 -6.80
C GLU A 120 53.58 -6.62 -7.47
N ARG A 121 53.10 -5.81 -8.43
CA ARG A 121 53.93 -4.76 -9.05
C ARG A 121 54.30 -3.65 -8.06
N ALA A 122 53.36 -3.21 -7.24
CA ALA A 122 53.57 -2.19 -6.22
C ALA A 122 54.57 -2.67 -5.14
N ARG A 123 54.49 -3.94 -4.75
CA ARG A 123 55.39 -4.57 -3.78
C ARG A 123 56.83 -4.66 -4.28
N SER A 124 57.06 -4.76 -5.58
CA SER A 124 58.41 -4.80 -6.18
C SER A 124 59.15 -3.44 -6.16
N GLU A 125 58.82 -2.56 -5.20
CA GLU A 125 59.39 -1.22 -5.00
C GLU A 125 59.32 -0.29 -6.22
N LYS A 126 58.37 -0.53 -7.13
CA LYS A 126 58.19 0.29 -8.32
C LYS A 126 57.35 1.53 -8.01
N ALA A 127 57.63 2.60 -8.75
CA ALA A 127 56.79 3.79 -8.74
C ALA A 127 55.36 3.43 -9.18
N VAL A 128 54.38 3.92 -8.44
CA VAL A 128 52.95 3.75 -8.74
C VAL A 128 52.38 5.12 -9.08
N THR A 129 51.50 5.17 -10.06
CA THR A 129 50.80 6.39 -10.44
C THR A 129 49.42 6.42 -9.80
N LEU A 130 49.16 7.45 -8.98
CA LEU A 130 47.85 7.74 -8.42
C LEU A 130 47.10 8.76 -9.28
N PHE A 131 45.82 8.48 -9.51
CA PHE A 131 44.91 9.41 -10.19
C PHE A 131 43.91 10.00 -9.20
N TRP A 132 44.04 11.31 -8.99
CA TRP A 132 43.24 12.08 -8.05
C TRP A 132 42.09 12.80 -8.73
N TRP A 133 40.92 12.73 -8.10
CA TRP A 133 39.77 13.53 -8.49
C TRP A 133 39.00 14.02 -7.26
N ARG A 134 38.84 15.34 -7.13
CA ARG A 134 38.17 16.00 -5.99
C ARG A 134 38.69 15.49 -4.63
N GLY A 135 40.01 15.50 -4.45
CA GLY A 135 40.66 15.14 -3.19
C GLY A 135 40.66 13.65 -2.83
N SER A 136 40.29 12.75 -3.76
CA SER A 136 40.31 11.29 -3.52
C SER A 136 40.97 10.54 -4.67
N VAL A 137 41.71 9.48 -4.34
CA VAL A 137 42.32 8.58 -5.32
C VAL A 137 41.24 7.71 -5.95
N ARG A 138 41.06 7.79 -7.26
CA ARG A 138 40.05 7.01 -8.01
C ARG A 138 40.66 5.79 -8.69
N MET A 139 41.92 5.88 -9.11
CA MET A 139 42.63 4.78 -9.74
C MET A 139 44.08 4.75 -9.30
N ILE A 140 44.62 3.54 -9.30
CA ILE A 140 46.01 3.22 -9.02
C ILE A 140 46.53 2.47 -10.24
N GLN A 141 47.61 2.96 -10.85
CA GLN A 141 48.26 2.32 -11.99
C GLN A 141 49.67 1.91 -11.58
N ALA A 142 49.98 0.63 -11.73
CA ALA A 142 51.31 0.09 -11.47
C ALA A 142 51.89 -0.52 -12.76
N GLY A 143 53.19 -0.37 -12.96
CA GLY A 143 53.92 -0.81 -14.15
C GLY A 143 54.58 0.33 -14.92
N GLU A 144 55.49 -0.02 -15.82
CA GLU A 144 56.19 0.89 -16.73
C GLU A 144 55.69 0.72 -18.16
N ASP A 145 56.02 1.71 -19.01
CA ASP A 145 55.51 1.88 -20.38
C ASP A 145 55.31 0.56 -21.14
N GLY A 146 54.03 0.27 -21.47
CA GLY A 146 53.61 -0.91 -22.23
C GLY A 146 52.96 -2.04 -21.42
N ASP A 147 53.30 -2.20 -20.13
CA ASP A 147 52.72 -3.25 -19.24
C ASP A 147 52.10 -2.63 -17.98
N THR A 148 51.24 -1.64 -18.17
CA THR A 148 50.57 -0.97 -17.04
C THR A 148 49.28 -1.69 -16.67
N VAL A 149 49.11 -1.99 -15.39
CA VAL A 149 47.84 -2.49 -14.85
C VAL A 149 47.19 -1.42 -13.98
N THR A 150 45.93 -1.16 -14.27
CA THR A 150 45.12 -0.17 -13.54
C THR A 150 44.10 -0.87 -12.65
N VAL A 151 43.99 -0.39 -11.41
CA VAL A 151 42.96 -0.79 -10.44
C VAL A 151 42.12 0.41 -10.06
N ARG A 152 40.81 0.19 -10.01
CA ARG A 152 39.82 1.17 -9.56
C ARG A 152 39.71 1.07 -8.04
N THR A 153 39.79 2.19 -7.35
CA THR A 153 39.59 2.23 -5.89
C THR A 153 38.10 2.15 -5.54
N THR A 154 37.78 2.02 -4.26
CA THR A 154 36.41 2.10 -3.73
C THR A 154 35.73 3.43 -4.04
N HIS A 155 36.52 4.48 -4.26
CA HIS A 155 36.04 5.79 -4.65
C HIS A 155 35.80 5.90 -6.16
N TYR A 156 36.10 4.91 -7.00
CA TYR A 156 35.89 5.05 -8.44
C TYR A 156 34.41 5.27 -8.81
N PRO A 157 34.05 6.39 -9.45
CA PRO A 157 32.68 6.66 -9.89
C PRO A 157 32.32 5.77 -11.09
N GLY A 158 31.10 5.25 -11.13
CA GLY A 158 30.65 4.34 -12.20
C GLY A 158 29.82 3.15 -11.74
N ARG A 159 29.07 3.31 -10.64
CA ARG A 159 28.06 2.39 -10.05
C ARG A 159 27.72 2.77 -8.60
N LEU A 160 28.26 3.88 -8.09
CA LEU A 160 27.96 4.36 -6.74
C LEU A 160 26.47 4.67 -6.56
N PHE A 161 25.78 5.06 -7.65
CA PHE A 161 24.31 5.19 -7.66
C PHE A 161 23.57 3.86 -7.52
N SER A 162 24.06 2.77 -8.12
CA SER A 162 23.30 1.54 -8.33
C SER A 162 22.82 0.90 -7.04
N THR A 163 23.71 0.70 -6.07
CA THR A 163 23.37 0.05 -4.80
C THR A 163 22.40 0.86 -3.93
N PRO A 164 22.67 2.14 -3.60
CA PRO A 164 21.73 2.94 -2.81
C PRO A 164 20.42 3.20 -3.57
N GLY A 165 20.47 3.39 -4.89
CA GLY A 165 19.28 3.55 -5.74
C GLY A 165 18.42 2.28 -5.77
N ALA A 166 19.03 1.10 -5.87
CA ALA A 166 18.33 -0.17 -5.82
C ALA A 166 17.66 -0.41 -4.46
N LEU A 167 18.38 -0.17 -3.38
CA LEU A 167 17.85 -0.31 -2.03
C LEU A 167 16.73 0.71 -1.74
N ALA A 168 16.90 1.96 -2.18
CA ALA A 168 15.86 2.99 -2.09
C ALA A 168 14.58 2.57 -2.81
N SER A 169 14.69 2.04 -4.04
CA SER A 169 13.55 1.56 -4.82
C SER A 169 12.80 0.40 -4.12
N LEU A 170 13.54 -0.57 -3.57
CA LEU A 170 12.94 -1.66 -2.80
C LEU A 170 12.18 -1.14 -1.58
N LEU A 171 12.83 -0.31 -0.75
CA LEU A 171 12.22 0.25 0.46
C LEU A 171 11.00 1.12 0.12
N PHE A 172 11.04 1.86 -0.99
CA PHE A 172 9.90 2.64 -1.45
C PHE A 172 8.71 1.73 -1.81
N GLY A 173 8.95 0.63 -2.51
CA GLY A 173 7.93 -0.40 -2.78
C GLY A 173 7.36 -1.02 -1.49
N PHE A 174 8.24 -1.43 -0.57
CA PHE A 174 7.83 -1.96 0.74
C PHE A 174 7.15 -0.94 1.65
N GLY A 175 7.39 0.37 1.46
CA GLY A 175 6.74 1.44 2.21
C GLY A 175 5.36 1.82 1.66
N LEU A 176 5.23 1.90 0.34
CA LEU A 176 3.95 2.25 -0.32
C LEU A 176 2.89 1.16 -0.17
N GLY A 177 3.27 -0.12 -0.19
CA GLY A 177 2.33 -1.23 -0.02
C GLY A 177 1.53 -1.18 1.29
N PRO A 178 2.18 -1.12 2.46
CA PRO A 178 1.54 -0.94 3.76
C PRO A 178 0.77 0.38 3.87
N LEU A 179 1.32 1.49 3.33
CA LEU A 179 0.62 2.78 3.36
C LEU A 179 -0.71 2.71 2.62
N TRP A 180 -0.70 2.13 1.41
CA TRP A 180 -1.91 1.91 0.64
C TRP A 180 -2.87 0.98 1.37
N SER A 181 -2.37 -0.09 1.98
CA SER A 181 -3.19 -1.02 2.76
C SER A 181 -3.84 -0.34 3.97
N ALA A 182 -3.12 0.53 4.68
CA ALA A 182 -3.63 1.33 5.78
C ALA A 182 -4.73 2.30 5.31
N LEU A 183 -4.45 3.07 4.25
CA LEU A 183 -5.41 3.97 3.63
C LEU A 183 -6.65 3.22 3.20
N TRP A 184 -6.49 2.02 2.64
CA TRP A 184 -7.58 1.17 2.20
C TRP A 184 -8.45 0.66 3.36
N LEU A 185 -7.83 0.24 4.47
CA LEU A 185 -8.52 -0.19 5.69
C LEU A 185 -9.33 0.97 6.31
N LEU A 186 -8.69 2.15 6.40
CA LEU A 186 -9.34 3.38 6.89
C LEU A 186 -10.49 3.79 5.97
N MET A 187 -10.28 3.73 4.66
CA MET A 187 -11.29 4.09 3.69
C MET A 187 -12.43 3.09 3.69
N ARG A 188 -12.26 1.78 3.57
CA ARG A 188 -13.40 0.91 3.23
C ARG A 188 -14.35 0.58 4.39
N GLY A 189 -13.90 0.57 5.64
CA GLY A 189 -14.72 0.20 6.81
C GLY A 189 -15.24 -1.24 6.74
N ARG A 190 -15.23 -1.95 7.88
CA ARG A 190 -15.71 -3.33 8.10
C ARG A 190 -16.36 -4.03 6.89
N ARG A 191 -15.52 -4.66 6.05
CA ARG A 191 -15.94 -5.75 5.17
C ARG A 191 -15.51 -7.08 5.77
N HIS A 192 -16.12 -8.16 5.28
CA HIS A 192 -15.86 -9.54 5.71
C HIS A 192 -14.35 -9.85 5.74
N PRO A 193 -13.82 -10.47 6.81
CA PRO A 193 -12.38 -10.68 7.00
C PRO A 193 -11.73 -11.47 5.85
N VAL A 194 -12.48 -12.41 5.25
CA VAL A 194 -12.03 -13.22 4.10
C VAL A 194 -11.83 -12.38 2.83
N VAL A 195 -12.59 -11.31 2.66
CA VAL A 195 -12.45 -10.39 1.51
C VAL A 195 -11.35 -9.35 1.77
N GLY A 196 -10.98 -9.13 3.03
CA GLY A 196 -9.97 -8.16 3.43
C GLY A 196 -8.55 -8.59 3.06
N ALA A 197 -8.20 -9.88 3.25
CA ALA A 197 -6.83 -10.35 3.12
C ALA A 197 -6.25 -10.15 1.70
N TRP A 198 -6.96 -10.58 0.65
CA TRP A 198 -6.47 -10.44 -0.72
C TRP A 198 -6.45 -8.96 -1.16
N GLN A 199 -7.36 -8.12 -0.65
CA GLN A 199 -7.44 -6.71 -1.01
C GLN A 199 -6.29 -5.89 -0.41
N SER A 200 -5.72 -6.31 0.71
CA SER A 200 -4.48 -5.73 1.25
C SER A 200 -3.23 -6.34 0.61
N MET A 201 -3.25 -7.63 0.26
CA MET A 201 -2.07 -8.28 -0.34
C MET A 201 -1.82 -7.84 -1.78
N ALA A 202 -2.86 -7.57 -2.59
CA ALA A 202 -2.67 -7.19 -3.99
C ALA A 202 -1.91 -5.85 -4.19
N PRO A 203 -2.22 -4.76 -3.48
CA PRO A 203 -1.42 -3.54 -3.56
C PRO A 203 -0.01 -3.74 -3.00
N LEU A 204 0.11 -4.47 -1.89
CA LEU A 204 1.40 -4.79 -1.29
C LEU A 204 2.32 -5.51 -2.28
N SER A 205 1.84 -6.60 -2.90
CA SER A 205 2.61 -7.34 -3.90
C SER A 205 2.94 -6.48 -5.12
N THR A 206 1.99 -5.65 -5.56
CA THR A 206 2.19 -4.74 -6.69
C THR A 206 3.34 -3.76 -6.44
N PHE A 207 3.34 -3.09 -5.29
CA PHE A 207 4.39 -2.12 -4.96
C PHE A 207 5.74 -2.80 -4.67
N VAL A 208 5.75 -4.01 -4.10
CA VAL A 208 6.98 -4.79 -3.91
C VAL A 208 7.58 -5.20 -5.26
N ILE A 209 6.76 -5.68 -6.20
CA ILE A 209 7.21 -6.02 -7.56
C ILE A 209 7.73 -4.77 -8.29
N ALA A 210 7.01 -3.65 -8.19
CA ALA A 210 7.46 -2.38 -8.77
C ALA A 210 8.79 -1.91 -8.15
N GLY A 211 8.95 -2.03 -6.83
CA GLY A 211 10.18 -1.74 -6.11
C GLY A 211 11.35 -2.61 -6.59
N GLY A 212 11.11 -3.91 -6.78
CA GLY A 212 12.08 -4.85 -7.33
C GLY A 212 12.48 -4.55 -8.77
N ALA A 213 11.51 -4.17 -9.63
CA ALA A 213 11.79 -3.77 -11.01
C ALA A 213 12.62 -2.49 -11.08
N GLY A 214 12.27 -1.47 -10.27
CA GLY A 214 13.08 -0.25 -10.15
C GLY A 214 14.50 -0.53 -9.62
N ALA A 215 14.64 -1.50 -8.72
CA ALA A 215 15.95 -1.94 -8.24
C ALA A 215 16.77 -2.63 -9.33
N GLY A 216 16.15 -3.50 -10.13
CA GLY A 216 16.77 -4.07 -11.33
C GLY A 216 17.22 -2.99 -12.31
N ALA A 217 16.38 -1.97 -12.53
CA ALA A 217 16.74 -0.83 -13.37
C ALA A 217 17.96 -0.08 -12.84
N ALA A 218 18.08 0.15 -11.52
CA ALA A 218 19.23 0.82 -10.92
C ALA A 218 20.56 0.06 -11.12
N LEU A 219 20.49 -1.28 -11.15
CA LEU A 219 21.64 -2.15 -11.34
C LEU A 219 22.06 -2.27 -12.82
N LEU A 220 21.10 -2.24 -13.74
CA LEU A 220 21.34 -2.35 -15.19
C LEU A 220 21.68 -1.00 -15.82
N GLU A 221 20.95 0.05 -15.44
CA GLU A 221 21.09 1.40 -15.95
C GLU A 221 21.17 2.39 -14.76
N PRO A 222 22.38 2.84 -14.35
CA PRO A 222 22.57 3.68 -13.17
C PRO A 222 22.15 5.15 -13.41
N ARG A 223 20.90 5.33 -13.84
CA ARG A 223 20.26 6.63 -14.06
C ARG A 223 19.02 6.75 -13.18
N PRO A 224 18.90 7.82 -12.37
CA PRO A 224 17.74 8.00 -11.49
C PRO A 224 16.42 8.04 -12.27
N GLY A 225 16.42 8.65 -13.46
CA GLY A 225 15.25 8.69 -14.33
C GLY A 225 14.77 7.30 -14.78
N ALA A 226 15.69 6.35 -15.02
CA ALA A 226 15.33 4.99 -15.42
C ALA A 226 14.63 4.23 -14.28
N VAL A 227 15.16 4.34 -13.06
CA VAL A 227 14.58 3.74 -11.85
C VAL A 227 13.14 4.19 -11.63
N VAL A 228 12.91 5.51 -11.64
CA VAL A 228 11.58 6.10 -11.42
C VAL A 228 10.61 5.70 -12.52
N ARG A 229 11.04 5.74 -13.80
CA ARG A 229 10.20 5.34 -14.93
C ARG A 229 9.80 3.87 -14.86
N VAL A 230 10.75 2.96 -14.63
CA VAL A 230 10.47 1.52 -14.56
C VAL A 230 9.55 1.22 -13.38
N PHE A 231 9.81 1.80 -12.19
CA PHE A 231 8.94 1.67 -11.03
C PHE A 231 7.50 2.11 -11.36
N ALA A 232 7.34 3.30 -11.94
CA ALA A 232 6.04 3.87 -12.25
C ALA A 232 5.27 3.04 -13.28
N VAL A 233 5.93 2.63 -14.37
CA VAL A 233 5.32 1.80 -15.43
C VAL A 233 4.85 0.47 -14.85
N VAL A 234 5.70 -0.24 -14.09
CA VAL A 234 5.34 -1.53 -13.50
C VAL A 234 4.21 -1.38 -12.49
N ALA A 235 4.25 -0.34 -11.63
CA ALA A 235 3.18 -0.06 -10.68
C ALA A 235 1.84 0.18 -11.39
N VAL A 236 1.81 1.00 -12.45
CA VAL A 236 0.58 1.31 -13.21
C VAL A 236 0.04 0.06 -13.92
N VAL A 237 0.90 -0.70 -14.60
CA VAL A 237 0.53 -1.92 -15.33
C VAL A 237 -0.05 -2.98 -14.41
N LEU A 238 0.41 -3.08 -13.16
CA LEU A 238 -0.12 -4.03 -12.18
C LEU A 238 -1.34 -3.50 -11.42
N LEU A 239 -1.38 -2.21 -11.07
CA LEU A 239 -2.47 -1.61 -10.31
C LEU A 239 -3.76 -1.50 -11.12
N ILE A 240 -3.70 -1.07 -12.39
CA ILE A 240 -4.91 -0.84 -13.20
C ILE A 240 -5.74 -2.13 -13.35
N PRO A 241 -5.18 -3.27 -13.80
CA PRO A 241 -5.92 -4.52 -13.91
C PRO A 241 -6.41 -5.00 -12.55
N GLY A 242 -5.60 -4.86 -11.49
CA GLY A 242 -5.98 -5.22 -10.13
C GLY A 242 -7.21 -4.42 -9.64
N LEU A 243 -7.23 -3.11 -9.89
CA LEU A 243 -8.34 -2.22 -9.55
C LEU A 243 -9.59 -2.49 -10.40
N LEU A 244 -9.42 -2.76 -11.70
CA LEU A 244 -10.52 -3.11 -12.59
C LEU A 244 -11.12 -4.48 -12.23
N TRP A 245 -10.28 -5.47 -11.95
CA TRP A 245 -10.70 -6.79 -11.49
C TRP A 245 -11.43 -6.69 -10.15
N LEU A 246 -10.88 -5.92 -9.20
CA LEU A 246 -11.51 -5.64 -7.92
C LEU A 246 -12.86 -4.93 -8.07
N ARG A 247 -12.97 -3.96 -8.98
CA ARG A 247 -14.23 -3.28 -9.31
C ARG A 247 -15.23 -4.26 -9.92
N ARG A 248 -14.82 -5.11 -10.85
CA ARG A 248 -15.65 -6.14 -11.47
C ARG A 248 -16.11 -7.15 -10.42
N TRP A 249 -15.19 -7.72 -9.65
CA TRP A 249 -15.45 -8.73 -8.62
C TRP A 249 -16.36 -8.21 -7.51
N THR A 250 -16.15 -6.97 -7.06
CA THR A 250 -17.06 -6.35 -6.07
C THR A 250 -18.45 -6.08 -6.64
N ARG A 251 -18.58 -5.80 -7.95
CA ARG A 251 -19.89 -5.66 -8.60
C ARG A 251 -20.58 -7.01 -8.85
N THR A 252 -19.83 -8.07 -9.17
CA THR A 252 -20.42 -9.37 -9.54
C THR A 252 -20.68 -10.29 -8.36
N ARG A 253 -19.95 -10.16 -7.24
CA ARG A 253 -20.10 -11.04 -6.06
C ARG A 253 -20.87 -10.45 -4.89
N LEU A 254 -21.20 -9.16 -4.91
CA LEU A 254 -22.26 -8.67 -4.04
C LEU A 254 -23.57 -9.15 -4.67
N PRO A 255 -24.37 -10.00 -3.99
CA PRO A 255 -25.62 -10.50 -4.57
C PRO A 255 -26.46 -9.29 -4.99
N GLY A 256 -26.63 -9.14 -6.31
CA GLY A 256 -27.27 -7.98 -6.91
C GLY A 256 -28.72 -7.84 -6.48
N LYS A 257 -29.33 -8.97 -6.12
CA LYS A 257 -30.67 -9.11 -5.53
C LYS A 257 -30.65 -10.35 -4.63
N SER A 258 -31.24 -10.25 -3.45
CA SER A 258 -31.61 -11.43 -2.65
C SER A 258 -33.08 -11.72 -2.96
N GLU A 259 -33.36 -12.89 -3.52
CA GLU A 259 -34.74 -13.37 -3.63
C GLU A 259 -35.19 -13.78 -2.23
N VAL A 260 -36.05 -12.98 -1.64
CA VAL A 260 -36.64 -13.23 -0.33
C VAL A 260 -38.14 -13.27 -0.55
N GLU A 261 -38.73 -14.44 -0.30
CA GLU A 261 -40.17 -14.61 -0.43
C GLU A 261 -40.89 -13.87 0.73
N PRO A 262 -41.89 -13.02 0.44
CA PRO A 262 -42.63 -12.33 1.48
C PRO A 262 -43.48 -13.31 2.29
N VAL A 263 -43.42 -13.21 3.62
CA VAL A 263 -44.22 -14.02 4.55
C VAL A 263 -45.18 -13.11 5.29
N GLU A 264 -46.48 -13.38 5.20
CA GLU A 264 -47.47 -12.56 5.90
C GLU A 264 -47.29 -12.68 7.43
N PRO A 265 -47.09 -11.56 8.15
CA PRO A 265 -46.90 -11.62 9.59
C PRO A 265 -48.22 -11.99 10.28
N VAL A 266 -48.17 -12.96 11.20
CA VAL A 266 -49.36 -13.44 11.92
C VAL A 266 -49.73 -12.54 13.10
N ALA A 267 -48.73 -11.94 13.75
CA ALA A 267 -48.90 -11.10 14.93
C ALA A 267 -48.00 -9.86 14.84
N VAL A 268 -48.39 -8.80 15.55
CA VAL A 268 -47.58 -7.58 15.66
C VAL A 268 -46.35 -7.87 16.49
N ARG A 269 -45.16 -7.77 15.90
CA ARG A 269 -43.89 -7.99 16.60
C ARG A 269 -42.86 -6.90 16.31
N PRO A 270 -42.01 -6.54 17.29
CA PRO A 270 -40.90 -5.65 17.06
C PRO A 270 -39.75 -6.39 16.36
N VAL A 271 -39.35 -5.87 15.21
CA VAL A 271 -38.19 -6.31 14.42
C VAL A 271 -37.06 -5.30 14.60
N ALA A 272 -35.83 -5.79 14.73
CA ALA A 272 -34.66 -4.93 14.72
C ALA A 272 -34.41 -4.40 13.30
N GLY A 273 -34.91 -3.19 13.01
CA GLY A 273 -34.81 -2.58 11.70
C GLY A 273 -34.59 -1.07 11.76
N GLY A 274 -34.39 -0.46 10.60
CA GLY A 274 -34.27 0.99 10.47
C GLY A 274 -34.82 1.46 9.13
N VAL A 275 -35.45 2.64 9.12
CA VAL A 275 -36.09 3.20 7.93
C VAL A 275 -35.44 4.54 7.57
N ALA A 276 -35.22 4.77 6.29
CA ALA A 276 -34.77 6.06 5.78
C ALA A 276 -35.38 6.33 4.41
N GLY A 277 -35.96 7.51 4.20
CA GLY A 277 -36.57 7.91 2.93
C GLY A 277 -36.14 9.29 2.44
N THR A 278 -36.62 9.64 1.26
CA THR A 278 -36.50 11.00 0.69
C THR A 278 -37.82 11.77 0.89
N GLY A 279 -37.81 13.09 0.69
CA GLY A 279 -39.01 13.93 0.81
C GLY A 279 -39.41 14.29 2.26
N PRO A 280 -40.70 14.31 2.64
CA PRO A 280 -41.15 14.64 4.01
C PRO A 280 -40.63 13.66 5.07
N TRP A 281 -40.05 12.54 4.65
CA TRP A 281 -39.53 11.46 5.48
C TRP A 281 -38.00 11.41 5.51
N LYS A 282 -37.33 12.57 5.36
CA LYS A 282 -35.87 12.76 5.57
C LYS A 282 -35.37 12.29 6.94
N LEU A 283 -36.27 12.05 7.89
CA LEU A 283 -35.95 11.54 9.21
C LEU A 283 -35.45 10.10 9.09
N SER A 284 -34.16 9.91 9.38
CA SER A 284 -33.61 8.58 9.65
C SER A 284 -34.14 8.13 11.02
N ILE A 285 -35.32 7.52 11.05
CA ILE A 285 -35.93 7.06 12.31
C ILE A 285 -35.16 5.84 12.80
N LYS A 286 -34.74 5.91 14.06
CA LYS A 286 -34.00 4.87 14.77
C LYS A 286 -34.92 4.27 15.82
N GLY A 287 -35.18 2.97 15.72
CA GLY A 287 -36.05 2.26 16.64
C GLY A 287 -36.52 0.92 16.06
N PRO A 288 -37.11 0.04 16.88
CA PRO A 288 -37.70 -1.19 16.37
C PRO A 288 -38.76 -0.89 15.31
N LEU A 289 -38.75 -1.68 14.24
CA LEU A 289 -39.77 -1.70 13.21
C LEU A 289 -40.87 -2.64 13.69
N TYR A 290 -42.09 -2.15 13.88
CA TYR A 290 -43.23 -3.00 14.21
C TYR A 290 -43.84 -3.52 12.93
N VAL A 291 -43.97 -4.83 12.86
CA VAL A 291 -44.42 -5.59 11.69
C VAL A 291 -45.58 -6.47 12.13
N GLY A 292 -46.73 -6.36 11.47
CA GLY A 292 -47.95 -7.13 11.73
C GLY A 292 -48.95 -7.02 10.57
N PRO A 293 -50.08 -7.76 10.61
CA PRO A 293 -51.04 -7.83 9.51
C PRO A 293 -51.55 -6.45 9.03
N ASP A 294 -51.79 -5.56 10.00
CA ASP A 294 -52.32 -4.21 9.77
C ASP A 294 -51.39 -3.10 10.29
N VAL A 295 -50.16 -3.48 10.68
CA VAL A 295 -49.25 -2.59 11.39
C VAL A 295 -47.89 -2.62 10.72
N LEU A 296 -47.51 -1.49 10.14
CA LEU A 296 -46.17 -1.26 9.63
C LEU A 296 -45.72 0.16 9.99
N GLY A 297 -44.83 0.26 10.95
CA GLY A 297 -44.39 1.55 11.46
C GLY A 297 -43.16 1.44 12.34
N THR A 298 -42.64 2.60 12.71
CA THR A 298 -41.46 2.70 13.59
C THR A 298 -41.80 3.54 14.80
N THR A 299 -41.18 3.26 15.94
CA THR A 299 -41.26 4.14 17.10
C THR A 299 -39.88 4.34 17.71
N PRO A 300 -39.53 5.56 18.13
CA PRO A 300 -38.29 5.79 18.87
C PRO A 300 -38.33 5.17 20.27
N ASP A 301 -39.51 4.86 20.81
CA ASP A 301 -39.68 4.21 22.10
C ASP A 301 -39.70 2.68 21.97
N PRO A 302 -38.69 1.95 22.47
CA PRO A 302 -38.64 0.49 22.41
C PRO A 302 -39.75 -0.21 23.21
N ARG A 303 -40.46 0.50 24.11
CA ARG A 303 -41.61 -0.03 24.84
C ARG A 303 -42.95 0.26 24.14
N ALA A 304 -42.94 0.91 22.97
CA ALA A 304 -44.12 1.34 22.23
C ALA A 304 -45.17 2.10 23.07
N ARG A 305 -44.74 2.84 24.10
CA ARG A 305 -45.63 3.70 24.90
C ARG A 305 -45.89 5.03 24.19
N VAL A 306 -44.99 5.42 23.29
CA VAL A 306 -45.17 6.55 22.36
C VAL A 306 -45.80 6.04 21.06
N GLY A 307 -46.70 6.85 20.48
CA GLY A 307 -47.43 6.53 19.26
C GLY A 307 -46.54 6.01 18.14
N LEU A 308 -47.00 4.94 17.49
CA LEU A 308 -46.34 4.34 16.33
C LEU A 308 -46.39 5.34 15.15
N MET A 309 -45.24 5.65 14.57
CA MET A 309 -45.18 6.46 13.36
C MET A 309 -45.36 5.54 12.15
N PRO A 310 -46.47 5.65 11.40
CA PRO A 310 -46.71 4.79 10.24
C PRO A 310 -45.69 5.09 9.13
N LEU A 311 -45.42 4.08 8.29
CA LEU A 311 -44.61 4.28 7.09
C LEU A 311 -45.34 5.13 6.04
N PRO A 312 -44.60 5.78 5.12
CA PRO A 312 -45.20 6.64 4.10
C PRO A 312 -46.02 5.84 3.09
N GLY A 313 -47.35 5.89 3.27
CA GLY A 313 -48.31 5.35 2.33
C GLY A 313 -48.15 3.86 2.02
N PRO A 314 -48.88 3.34 1.01
CA PRO A 314 -48.61 2.03 0.46
C PRO A 314 -47.23 1.99 -0.22
N LEU A 315 -46.41 1.02 0.16
CA LEU A 315 -45.06 0.84 -0.38
C LEU A 315 -45.02 -0.31 -1.39
N ARG A 316 -44.32 -0.12 -2.50
CA ARG A 316 -43.97 -1.17 -3.47
C ARG A 316 -42.52 -1.55 -3.29
N VAL A 317 -42.24 -2.82 -3.02
CA VAL A 317 -40.86 -3.34 -2.99
C VAL A 317 -40.31 -3.38 -4.42
N ILE A 318 -39.21 -2.66 -4.68
CA ILE A 318 -38.50 -2.69 -5.96
C ILE A 318 -37.45 -3.81 -5.96
N THR A 319 -36.64 -3.88 -4.90
CA THR A 319 -35.56 -4.88 -4.79
C THR A 319 -35.12 -5.05 -3.35
N VAL A 320 -34.67 -6.26 -3.02
CA VAL A 320 -34.01 -6.56 -1.74
C VAL A 320 -32.53 -6.79 -2.02
N ARG A 321 -31.66 -6.10 -1.29
CA ARG A 321 -30.20 -6.15 -1.50
C ARG A 321 -29.42 -6.04 -0.20
N PRO A 322 -28.14 -6.43 -0.17
CA PRO A 322 -27.25 -6.08 0.93
C PRO A 322 -27.12 -4.54 1.10
N PRO A 323 -26.85 -4.05 2.31
CA PRO A 323 -26.64 -2.62 2.55
C PRO A 323 -25.40 -2.10 1.83
N TYR A 324 -25.56 -0.97 1.15
CA TYR A 324 -24.47 -0.22 0.54
C TYR A 324 -23.88 0.76 1.53
N ARG A 325 -22.64 1.18 1.27
CA ARG A 325 -21.98 2.17 2.12
C ARG A 325 -22.64 3.55 2.04
N SER A 326 -23.19 3.88 0.88
CA SER A 326 -23.96 5.09 0.62
C SER A 326 -25.32 5.09 1.33
N ASP A 327 -25.80 3.94 1.81
CA ASP A 327 -27.08 3.89 2.51
C ASP A 327 -27.02 4.69 3.82
N PRO A 328 -28.14 5.30 4.24
CA PRO A 328 -28.23 6.00 5.50
C PRO A 328 -27.81 5.15 6.69
N ARG A 329 -27.13 5.77 7.64
CA ARG A 329 -26.53 5.07 8.78
C ARG A 329 -27.55 4.30 9.63
N ALA A 330 -28.80 4.76 9.72
CA ALA A 330 -29.87 4.07 10.44
C ALA A 330 -30.16 2.68 9.84
N VAL A 331 -30.30 2.59 8.51
CA VAL A 331 -30.50 1.34 7.76
C VAL A 331 -29.30 0.41 7.90
N ARG A 332 -28.08 0.97 7.91
CA ARG A 332 -26.81 0.21 8.01
C ARG A 332 -26.46 -0.31 9.42
N LEU A 333 -26.91 0.35 10.49
CA LEU A 333 -26.50 0.02 11.87
C LEU A 333 -27.38 -1.04 12.54
N TYR A 334 -28.70 -1.01 12.33
CA TYR A 334 -29.62 -1.95 13.00
C TYR A 334 -29.48 -3.40 12.51
N ALA A 335 -29.13 -3.50 11.24
CA ALA A 335 -28.43 -4.58 10.57
C ALA A 335 -27.28 -5.26 11.36
N ALA A 336 -26.48 -4.51 12.11
CA ALA A 336 -25.18 -4.98 12.63
C ALA A 336 -25.09 -5.00 14.18
N PHE A 337 -26.02 -4.37 14.90
CA PHE A 337 -25.87 -4.09 16.34
C PHE A 337 -26.89 -4.73 17.28
N SER A 338 -27.78 -5.58 16.77
CA SER A 338 -28.89 -6.13 17.57
C SER A 338 -28.46 -7.26 18.55
N ARG A 339 -27.17 -7.31 18.94
CA ARG A 339 -26.66 -8.11 20.07
C ARG A 339 -26.74 -7.41 21.43
N GLN A 340 -26.91 -6.09 21.48
CA GLN A 340 -26.88 -5.38 22.78
C GLN A 340 -28.24 -5.32 23.50
N HIS A 341 -29.36 -5.68 22.84
CA HIS A 341 -30.68 -5.60 23.46
C HIS A 341 -31.16 -6.90 24.11
N GLU A 342 -30.50 -8.04 23.88
CA GLU A 342 -30.73 -9.29 24.63
C GLU A 342 -30.05 -9.29 26.01
N GLU A 343 -29.13 -8.36 26.27
CA GLU A 343 -28.57 -8.15 27.61
C GLU A 343 -29.49 -7.25 28.47
N ALA A 344 -30.74 -7.66 28.63
CA ALA A 344 -31.49 -7.23 29.80
C ALA A 344 -30.76 -7.76 31.07
N PRO A 345 -30.63 -6.98 32.16
CA PRO A 345 -29.84 -7.34 33.34
C PRO A 345 -30.23 -8.66 34.04
N GLY A 346 -31.31 -9.33 33.64
CA GLY A 346 -31.77 -10.60 34.22
C GLY A 346 -31.32 -11.88 33.49
N ALA A 347 -30.77 -11.81 32.27
CA ALA A 347 -30.47 -13.02 31.47
C ALA A 347 -29.04 -13.59 31.68
N ARG A 348 -28.20 -12.94 32.50
CA ARG A 348 -26.77 -13.30 32.65
C ARG A 348 -26.49 -14.45 33.63
N GLN A 349 -27.47 -15.00 34.33
CA GLN A 349 -27.19 -15.98 35.40
C GLN A 349 -27.24 -17.46 35.00
N ALA A 350 -27.64 -17.84 33.78
CA ALA A 350 -27.87 -19.26 33.44
C ALA A 350 -26.90 -19.88 32.41
N VAL A 351 -25.99 -19.13 31.78
CA VAL A 351 -25.21 -19.68 30.64
C VAL A 351 -23.72 -19.39 30.76
N SER A 352 -23.06 -19.97 31.77
CA SER A 352 -21.59 -20.09 31.81
C SER A 352 -21.09 -21.49 31.42
N GLY A 353 -21.97 -22.47 31.19
CA GLY A 353 -21.60 -23.82 30.78
C GLY A 353 -21.89 -24.07 29.29
N ARG A 354 -20.86 -24.45 28.52
CA ARG A 354 -20.88 -24.80 27.08
C ARG A 354 -21.13 -23.64 26.12
N ARG A 355 -20.03 -23.15 25.53
CA ARG A 355 -20.04 -22.58 24.16
C ARG A 355 -20.59 -23.64 23.21
N SER A 356 -21.90 -23.60 22.96
CA SER A 356 -22.55 -24.39 21.92
C SER A 356 -21.93 -24.06 20.56
N ARG A 357 -21.52 -25.10 19.82
CA ARG A 357 -21.09 -25.02 18.41
C ARG A 357 -22.19 -24.48 17.48
N ASN A 358 -23.42 -24.31 17.97
CA ASN A 358 -24.53 -23.70 17.25
C ASN A 358 -24.57 -22.19 17.47
N THR A 359 -23.49 -21.48 17.13
CA THR A 359 -23.63 -20.04 16.93
C THR A 359 -24.48 -19.86 15.68
N PRO A 360 -25.67 -19.23 15.74
CA PRO A 360 -26.49 -19.05 14.55
C PRO A 360 -25.64 -18.36 13.46
N PRO A 361 -25.78 -18.80 12.19
CA PRO A 361 -25.01 -18.23 11.09
C PRO A 361 -25.14 -16.71 11.14
N ALA A 362 -24.05 -16.01 10.86
CA ALA A 362 -24.03 -14.56 10.87
C ALA A 362 -25.14 -14.05 9.93
N THR A 363 -26.22 -13.54 10.51
CA THR A 363 -27.37 -13.07 9.74
C THR A 363 -26.96 -11.81 8.99
N PHE A 364 -27.12 -11.86 7.68
CA PHE A 364 -26.77 -10.72 6.84
C PHE A 364 -27.87 -9.67 6.97
N PRO A 365 -27.52 -8.40 7.14
CA PRO A 365 -28.53 -7.37 6.99
C PRO A 365 -28.96 -7.27 5.54
N LEU A 366 -30.26 -7.16 5.34
CA LEU A 366 -30.87 -6.87 4.05
C LEU A 366 -31.50 -5.49 4.09
N VAL A 367 -31.54 -4.85 2.93
CA VAL A 367 -32.20 -3.57 2.69
C VAL A 367 -33.22 -3.77 1.59
N ALA A 368 -34.49 -3.61 1.93
CA ALA A 368 -35.56 -3.48 0.97
C ALA A 368 -35.58 -2.03 0.44
N VAL A 369 -35.43 -1.89 -0.86
CA VAL A 369 -35.63 -0.63 -1.58
C VAL A 369 -37.09 -0.60 -2.01
N CYS A 370 -37.84 0.35 -1.45
CA CYS A 370 -39.26 0.51 -1.69
C CYS A 370 -39.55 1.85 -2.36
N GLU A 371 -40.65 1.91 -3.10
CA GLU A 371 -41.21 3.12 -3.70
C GLU A 371 -42.57 3.42 -3.08
N VAL A 372 -42.83 4.67 -2.74
CA VAL A 372 -44.13 5.12 -2.26
C VAL A 372 -45.10 5.17 -3.44
N ILE A 373 -46.15 4.35 -3.41
CA ILE A 373 -47.13 4.24 -4.51
C ILE A 373 -48.13 5.40 -4.48
N ASP A 374 -48.54 5.81 -3.27
CA ASP A 374 -49.49 6.90 -3.09
C ASP A 374 -49.25 7.66 -1.77
N GLY A 375 -49.78 8.88 -1.68
CA GLY A 375 -49.66 9.78 -0.54
C GLY A 375 -48.51 10.80 -0.65
N PRO A 376 -48.20 11.51 0.44
CA PRO A 376 -47.18 12.54 0.45
C PRO A 376 -45.79 11.94 0.20
N GLY A 377 -45.25 12.21 -0.99
CA GLY A 377 -43.97 11.66 -1.44
C GLY A 377 -44.11 10.49 -2.43
N GLN A 378 -45.21 10.37 -3.17
CA GLN A 378 -45.34 9.42 -4.29
C GLN A 378 -44.10 9.43 -5.21
N GLY A 379 -43.63 8.24 -5.59
CA GLY A 379 -42.42 8.03 -6.39
C GLY A 379 -41.11 8.19 -5.61
N SER A 380 -41.16 8.61 -4.34
CA SER A 380 -39.96 8.68 -3.50
C SER A 380 -39.48 7.29 -3.06
N GLN A 381 -38.17 7.16 -2.92
CA GLN A 381 -37.55 5.92 -2.45
C GLN A 381 -37.44 5.89 -0.93
N VAL A 382 -37.79 4.74 -0.36
CA VAL A 382 -37.70 4.40 1.07
C VAL A 382 -36.86 3.14 1.22
N LEU A 383 -35.85 3.22 2.07
CA LEU A 383 -34.94 2.12 2.40
C LEU A 383 -35.33 1.57 3.77
N ILE A 384 -35.62 0.27 3.82
CA ILE A 384 -35.96 -0.45 5.05
C ILE A 384 -34.91 -1.52 5.28
N GLY A 385 -34.11 -1.36 6.34
CA GLY A 385 -33.11 -2.33 6.75
C GLY A 385 -33.65 -3.26 7.82
N ALA A 386 -33.47 -4.57 7.65
CA ALA A 386 -33.79 -5.61 8.64
C ALA A 386 -32.76 -6.74 8.58
N ARG A 387 -32.79 -7.67 9.54
CA ARG A 387 -31.98 -8.88 9.49
C ARG A 387 -32.55 -9.86 8.44
N ASP A 388 -31.70 -10.68 7.85
CA ASP A 388 -32.10 -11.76 6.93
C ASP A 388 -33.34 -12.57 7.37
N PRO A 389 -33.43 -13.12 8.61
CA PRO A 389 -34.60 -13.89 9.04
C PRO A 389 -35.86 -13.05 9.24
N ASP A 390 -35.73 -11.75 9.48
CA ASP A 390 -36.86 -10.86 9.72
C ASP A 390 -37.38 -10.22 8.42
N MET A 391 -36.54 -10.18 7.39
CA MET A 391 -36.86 -9.53 6.12
C MET A 391 -38.09 -10.14 5.42
N PRO A 392 -38.31 -11.47 5.36
CA PRO A 392 -39.53 -12.05 4.81
C PRO A 392 -40.82 -11.44 5.38
N GLU A 393 -40.89 -11.26 6.70
CA GLU A 393 -42.06 -10.72 7.37
C GLU A 393 -42.22 -9.21 7.15
N VAL A 394 -41.11 -8.49 7.09
CA VAL A 394 -41.12 -7.07 6.69
C VAL A 394 -41.70 -6.92 5.29
N LEU A 395 -41.28 -7.75 4.33
CA LEU A 395 -41.78 -7.75 2.97
C LEU A 395 -43.26 -8.15 2.89
N GLY A 396 -43.68 -9.12 3.70
CA GLY A 396 -45.07 -9.53 3.82
C GLY A 396 -45.96 -8.41 4.34
N ALA A 397 -45.55 -7.70 5.40
CA ALA A 397 -46.28 -6.54 5.92
C ALA A 397 -46.41 -5.41 4.89
N ILE A 398 -45.32 -5.11 4.16
CA ILE A 398 -45.33 -4.12 3.07
C ILE A 398 -46.37 -4.51 2.01
N THR A 399 -46.33 -5.76 1.57
CA THR A 399 -47.22 -6.29 0.52
C THR A 399 -48.68 -6.31 0.99
N GLY A 400 -48.94 -6.75 2.23
CA GLY A 400 -50.26 -6.78 2.83
C GLY A 400 -50.88 -5.39 2.95
N HIS A 401 -50.09 -4.41 3.41
CA HIS A 401 -50.53 -3.03 3.52
C HIS A 401 -50.88 -2.43 2.15
N ALA A 402 -50.06 -2.68 1.12
CA ALA A 402 -50.32 -2.23 -0.25
C ALA A 402 -51.63 -2.85 -0.82
N ARG A 403 -51.85 -4.16 -0.64
CA ARG A 403 -53.09 -4.84 -1.08
C ARG A 403 -54.33 -4.31 -0.38
N LYS A 404 -54.25 -4.06 0.93
CA LYS A 404 -55.38 -3.49 1.71
C LYS A 404 -55.72 -2.10 1.20
N TRP A 405 -54.71 -1.27 0.97
CA TRP A 405 -54.89 0.08 0.45
C TRP A 405 -55.58 0.09 -0.92
N GLN A 406 -55.16 -0.78 -1.84
CA GLN A 406 -55.80 -0.95 -3.16
C GLN A 406 -57.29 -1.32 -3.05
N ARG A 407 -57.66 -2.23 -2.14
CA ARG A 407 -59.06 -2.63 -1.93
C ARG A 407 -59.97 -1.51 -1.43
N VAL A 408 -59.42 -0.55 -0.69
CA VAL A 408 -60.20 0.58 -0.15
C VAL A 408 -60.47 1.65 -1.22
N HIS A 409 -59.55 1.85 -2.16
CA HIS A 409 -59.62 2.96 -3.14
C HIS A 409 -60.15 2.53 -4.52
N THR A 410 -60.45 1.25 -4.72
CA THR A 410 -61.07 0.71 -5.95
C THR A 410 -62.57 0.46 -5.82
N ARG A 411 -63.15 0.75 -4.66
CA ARG A 411 -64.59 0.82 -4.43
C ARG A 411 -65.01 2.28 -4.39
#